data_AF-A0AAD9ULN3-F1
#
_entry.id   AF-A0AAD9ULN3-F1
#
_cell.length_a   1.000
_cell.length_b   1.000
_cell.length_c   1.000
_cell.angle_alpha   90.00
_cell.angle_beta   90.00
_cell.angle_gamma   90.00
#
_symmetry.space_group_name_H-M   'P 1'
#
loop_
_entity.id
_entity.type
_entity.pdbx_description
1 polymer ?
#
loop_
_entity_poly.entity_id
_entity_poly.type
_entity_poly.pdbx_seq_one_letter_code
_entity_poly.pdbx_strand_id
1 'polypeptide(L)'
;MNFVISGEVVFAAAAAEVFNYGWYSEYTPWGPRSYRMLMPSVAASLGLAVIYKAIIHFYWRPRYIGDLWVLTMWIGTLVLCLEASVSLWSKISIADFIIDVVHTFIITYIMLVVIFLIRLINHVEYPDTGVEEEYIDNRFTRQ
;
A
#
# COMPACT_ATOMS: atom_id res chain seq x y z
N MET A 1 -21.71 1.85 -3.46
CA MET A 1 -20.33 2.21 -3.08
C MET A 1 -19.67 2.75 -4.34
N ASN A 2 -19.64 4.06 -4.55
CA ASN A 2 -19.07 4.63 -5.78
C ASN A 2 -17.54 4.61 -5.63
N PHE A 3 -16.88 3.64 -6.27
CA PHE A 3 -15.44 3.63 -6.46
C PHE A 3 -15.05 4.71 -7.46
N VAL A 4 -15.17 5.98 -7.05
CA VAL A 4 -14.69 7.10 -7.84
C VAL A 4 -13.18 7.13 -7.71
N ILE A 5 -12.49 7.09 -8.85
CA ILE A 5 -11.06 7.40 -8.94
C ILE A 5 -10.88 8.83 -8.43
N SER A 6 -10.44 8.98 -7.18
CA SER A 6 -10.12 10.28 -6.59
C SER A 6 -8.70 10.70 -6.97
N GLY A 7 -8.39 11.99 -6.80
CA GLY A 7 -7.03 12.48 -6.96
C GLY A 7 -6.00 11.67 -6.16
N GLU A 8 -6.34 11.23 -4.95
CA GLU A 8 -5.48 10.38 -4.10
C GLU A 8 -5.03 9.10 -4.81
N VAL A 9 -5.95 8.43 -5.51
CA VAL A 9 -5.68 7.17 -6.23
C VAL A 9 -4.75 7.43 -7.40
N VAL A 10 -4.99 8.52 -8.15
CA VAL A 10 -4.17 8.90 -9.29
C VAL A 10 -2.76 9.27 -8.85
N PHE A 11 -2.61 10.08 -7.81
CA PHE A 11 -1.31 10.48 -7.28
C PHE A 11 -0.55 9.30 -6.66
N ALA A 12 -1.23 8.40 -5.95
CA ALA A 12 -0.60 7.19 -5.40
C ALA A 12 -0.11 6.26 -6.50
N ALA A 13 -0.93 6.03 -7.54
CA ALA A 13 -0.53 5.24 -8.69
C ALA A 13 0.63 5.90 -9.46
N ALA A 14 0.59 7.22 -9.68
CA ALA A 14 1.69 7.95 -10.32
C ALA A 14 3.00 7.87 -9.53
N ALA A 15 2.95 8.00 -8.20
CA ALA A 15 4.13 7.86 -7.35
C ALA A 15 4.73 6.45 -7.41
N ALA A 16 3.89 5.41 -7.38
CA ALA A 16 4.32 4.03 -7.56
C ALA A 16 4.97 3.81 -8.95
N GLU A 17 4.40 4.42 -9.99
CA GLU A 17 4.90 4.31 -11.36
C GLU A 17 6.26 5.00 -11.56
N VAL A 18 6.48 6.15 -10.92
CA VAL A 18 7.79 6.83 -10.89
C VAL A 18 8.83 5.94 -10.22
N PHE A 19 8.48 5.32 -9.10
CA PHE A 19 9.37 4.38 -8.41
C PHE A 19 9.66 3.14 -9.27
N ASN A 20 8.64 2.53 -9.86
CA ASN A 20 8.78 1.41 -10.80
C ASN A 20 9.72 1.76 -11.96
N TYR A 21 9.59 2.96 -12.54
CA TYR A 21 10.46 3.39 -13.63
C TYR A 21 11.94 3.44 -13.19
N GLY A 22 12.20 3.95 -11.99
CA GLY A 22 13.53 3.91 -11.39
C GLY A 22 14.00 2.49 -11.11
N TRP A 23 13.12 1.62 -10.61
CA TRP A 23 13.46 0.26 -10.17
C TRP A 23 13.75 -0.73 -11.31
N TYR A 24 13.17 -0.50 -12.48
CA TYR A 24 13.41 -1.26 -13.71
C TYR A 24 14.38 -0.55 -14.68
N SER A 25 15.01 0.54 -14.25
CA SER A 25 16.00 1.25 -15.04
C SER A 25 17.28 0.42 -15.23
N GLU A 26 18.00 0.66 -16.32
CA GLU A 26 19.31 0.06 -16.60
C GLU A 26 20.37 0.43 -15.55
N TYR A 27 20.14 1.53 -14.82
CA TYR A 27 21.04 2.03 -13.77
C TYR A 27 20.78 1.43 -12.39
N THR A 28 19.95 0.39 -12.30
CA THR A 28 19.59 -0.21 -11.01
C THR A 28 20.73 -1.06 -10.44
N PRO A 29 20.99 -0.97 -9.13
CA PRO A 29 22.14 -1.67 -8.53
C PRO A 29 21.97 -3.19 -8.46
N TRP A 30 20.76 -3.70 -8.73
CA TRP A 30 20.45 -5.13 -8.83
C TRP A 30 20.49 -5.67 -10.27
N GLY A 31 20.97 -4.87 -11.23
CA GLY A 31 21.18 -5.28 -12.62
C GLY A 31 19.94 -5.11 -13.52
N PRO A 32 20.13 -5.17 -14.84
CA PRO A 32 19.07 -4.95 -15.81
C PRO A 32 17.99 -6.02 -15.69
N ARG A 33 16.79 -5.60 -15.31
CA ARG A 33 15.61 -6.46 -15.21
C ARG A 33 14.79 -6.37 -16.50
N SER A 34 14.16 -7.49 -16.88
CA SER A 34 13.49 -7.69 -18.18
C SER A 34 12.43 -6.62 -18.53
N TYR A 35 12.06 -6.57 -19.81
CA TYR A 35 11.10 -5.64 -20.42
C TYR A 35 9.83 -5.48 -19.58
N ARG A 36 9.67 -4.29 -18.99
CA ARG A 36 8.47 -3.88 -18.26
C ARG A 36 7.33 -3.63 -19.25
N MET A 37 6.23 -4.34 -19.10
CA MET A 37 4.98 -4.01 -19.80
C MET A 37 4.33 -2.81 -19.10
N LEU A 38 4.46 -1.62 -19.70
CA LEU A 38 4.02 -0.37 -19.09
C LEU A 38 2.51 -0.32 -18.81
N MET A 39 1.67 -0.78 -19.74
CA MET A 39 0.21 -0.75 -19.56
C MET A 39 -0.29 -1.65 -18.40
N PRO A 40 0.11 -2.94 -18.30
CA PRO A 40 -0.24 -3.78 -17.15
C PRO A 40 0.24 -3.22 -15.81
N SER A 41 1.44 -2.62 -15.78
CA SER A 41 1.99 -1.98 -14.58
C SER A 41 1.08 -0.85 -14.08
N VAL A 42 0.74 0.08 -14.97
CA VAL A 42 -0.13 1.22 -14.64
C VAL A 42 -1.49 0.74 -14.15
N ALA A 43 -2.07 -0.26 -14.83
CA ALA A 43 -3.36 -0.84 -14.43
C ALA A 43 -3.29 -1.50 -13.04
N ALA A 44 -2.20 -2.23 -12.75
CA ALA A 44 -1.98 -2.85 -11.44
C ALA A 44 -1.81 -1.80 -10.34
N SER A 45 -1.01 -0.75 -10.58
CA SER A 45 -0.83 0.35 -9.63
C SER A 45 -2.14 1.10 -9.35
N LEU A 46 -2.97 1.34 -10.36
CA LEU A 46 -4.30 1.93 -10.16
C LEU A 46 -5.21 1.01 -9.32
N GLY A 47 -5.25 -0.30 -9.64
CA GLY A 47 -6.03 -1.28 -8.89
C GLY A 47 -5.60 -1.35 -7.42
N LEU A 48 -4.30 -1.42 -7.16
CA LEU A 48 -3.74 -1.42 -5.80
C LEU A 48 -4.06 -0.14 -5.04
N ALA A 49 -3.95 1.03 -5.69
CA ALA A 49 -4.27 2.32 -5.06
C ALA A 49 -5.75 2.37 -4.61
N VAL A 50 -6.66 1.83 -5.42
CA VAL A 50 -8.08 1.72 -5.07
C VAL A 50 -8.28 0.80 -3.85
N ILE A 51 -7.62 -0.35 -3.82
CA ILE A 51 -7.69 -1.31 -2.71
C ILE A 51 -7.15 -0.66 -1.42
N TYR A 52 -5.98 -0.02 -1.47
CA TYR A 52 -5.38 0.63 -0.31
C TYR A 52 -6.22 1.79 0.22
N LYS A 53 -6.82 2.58 -0.68
CA LYS A 53 -7.77 3.61 -0.27
C LYS A 53 -8.96 2.98 0.46
N ALA A 54 -9.53 1.89 -0.05
CA ALA A 54 -10.63 1.20 0.61
C ALA A 54 -10.23 0.66 1.99
N ILE A 55 -9.04 0.07 2.11
CA ILE A 55 -8.51 -0.40 3.40
C ILE A 55 -8.41 0.77 4.40
N ILE A 56 -7.80 1.89 3.99
CA ILE A 56 -7.63 3.06 4.86
C ILE A 56 -8.96 3.70 5.27
N HIS A 57 -9.95 3.70 4.38
CA HIS A 57 -11.24 4.34 4.67
C HIS A 57 -12.15 3.49 5.54
N PHE A 58 -12.21 2.18 5.29
CA PHE A 58 -13.23 1.31 5.89
C PHE A 58 -12.70 0.42 7.01
N TYR A 59 -11.42 0.00 6.95
CA TYR A 59 -10.91 -1.07 7.80
C TYR A 59 -9.78 -0.64 8.73
N TRP A 60 -8.93 0.31 8.31
CA TRP A 60 -7.75 0.72 9.06
C TRP A 60 -7.60 2.23 9.04
N ARG A 61 -7.78 2.90 10.19
CA ARG A 61 -7.72 4.37 10.27
C ARG A 61 -6.36 4.81 10.83
N PRO A 62 -5.33 5.02 10.00
CA PRO A 62 -4.02 5.45 10.49
C PRO A 62 -4.12 6.85 11.10
N ARG A 63 -3.59 7.02 12.31
CA ARG A 63 -3.45 8.33 12.97
C ARG A 63 -2.07 8.92 12.69
N TYR A 64 -1.06 8.06 12.54
CA TYR A 64 0.32 8.46 12.27
C TYR A 64 0.93 7.70 11.10
N ILE A 65 2.01 8.24 10.52
CA ILE A 65 2.79 7.56 9.47
C ILE A 65 3.33 6.21 9.96
N GLY A 66 3.59 6.07 11.27
CA GLY A 66 4.00 4.80 11.88
C GLY A 66 2.97 3.68 11.73
N ASP A 67 1.68 3.99 11.72
CA ASP A 67 0.62 2.99 11.56
C ASP A 67 0.61 2.40 10.13
N LEU A 68 1.06 3.21 9.15
CA LEU A 68 1.21 2.78 7.76
C LEU A 68 2.34 1.75 7.61
N TRP A 69 3.42 1.86 8.40
CA TRP A 69 4.48 0.86 8.43
C TRP A 69 3.95 -0.51 8.85
N VAL A 70 3.13 -0.54 9.90
CA VAL A 70 2.50 -1.78 10.39
C VAL A 70 1.61 -2.39 9.31
N LEU A 71 0.77 -1.57 8.67
CA LEU A 71 -0.08 -2.04 7.58
C LEU A 71 0.74 -2.58 6.38
N THR A 72 1.83 -1.89 6.03
CA THR A 72 2.75 -2.31 4.96
C THR A 72 3.43 -3.63 5.32
N MET A 73 3.85 -3.83 6.58
CA MET A 73 4.44 -5.09 7.05
C MET A 73 3.46 -6.25 6.93
N TRP A 74 2.18 -6.06 7.28
CA TRP A 74 1.17 -7.09 7.11
C TRP A 74 0.93 -7.44 5.64
N ILE A 75 0.79 -6.44 4.78
CA ILE A 75 0.60 -6.65 3.33
C ILE A 75 1.85 -7.30 2.72
N GLY A 76 3.04 -6.84 3.09
CA GLY A 76 4.31 -7.40 2.64
C GLY A 76 4.50 -8.84 3.08
N THR A 77 4.08 -9.20 4.30
CA THR A 77 4.10 -10.58 4.80
C THR A 77 3.15 -11.46 4.00
N LEU A 78 1.95 -10.98 3.68
CA LEU A 78 1.01 -11.73 2.83
C LEU A 78 1.58 -11.97 1.43
N VAL A 79 2.17 -10.95 0.81
CA VAL A 79 2.84 -11.07 -0.49
C VAL A 79 3.99 -12.06 -0.41
N LEU A 80 4.83 -11.96 0.63
CA LEU A 80 5.96 -12.87 0.84
C LEU A 80 5.47 -14.32 0.94
N CYS A 81 4.41 -14.60 1.71
CA CYS A 81 3.84 -15.95 1.80
C CYS A 81 3.32 -16.46 0.45
N LEU A 82 2.70 -15.59 -0.35
CA LEU A 82 2.20 -15.95 -1.69
C LEU A 82 3.35 -16.20 -2.66
N GLU A 83 4.32 -15.29 -2.74
CA GLU A 83 5.48 -15.41 -3.63
C GLU A 83 6.42 -16.55 -3.24
N ALA A 84 6.56 -16.84 -1.93
CA ALA A 84 7.38 -17.96 -1.47
C ALA A 84 6.89 -19.30 -2.03
N SER A 85 5.57 -19.46 -2.19
CA SER A 85 5.01 -20.67 -2.81
C SER A 85 5.37 -20.78 -4.30
N VAL A 86 5.52 -19.66 -5.01
CA VAL A 86 5.84 -19.60 -6.44
C VAL A 86 7.36 -19.70 -6.68
N SER A 87 8.18 -19.12 -5.80
CA SER A 87 9.64 -19.14 -5.93
C SER A 87 10.21 -20.55 -5.76
N LEU A 88 9.61 -21.35 -4.86
CA LEU A 88 9.94 -22.77 -4.69
C LEU A 88 9.74 -23.61 -5.97
N TRP A 89 8.80 -23.22 -6.82
CA TRP A 89 8.48 -23.93 -8.06
C TRP A 89 9.27 -23.44 -9.28
N SER A 90 9.76 -22.20 -9.28
CA SER A 90 10.24 -21.52 -10.50
C SER A 90 11.76 -21.39 -10.66
N LYS A 91 12.59 -22.05 -9.83
CA LYS A 91 14.07 -21.94 -9.88
C LYS A 91 14.58 -20.48 -9.82
N ILE A 92 13.81 -19.58 -9.22
CA ILE A 92 14.22 -18.19 -8.99
C ILE A 92 15.29 -18.16 -7.89
N SER A 93 16.34 -17.37 -8.06
CA SER A 93 17.37 -17.17 -7.04
C SER A 93 16.74 -16.54 -5.79
N ILE A 94 17.16 -16.98 -4.59
CA ILE A 94 16.73 -16.36 -3.32
C ILE A 94 16.99 -14.85 -3.33
N ALA A 95 18.06 -14.40 -3.99
CA ALA A 95 18.36 -12.97 -4.14
C ALA A 95 17.27 -12.23 -4.94
N ASP A 96 16.80 -12.82 -6.04
CA ASP A 96 15.75 -12.21 -6.86
C ASP A 96 14.41 -12.14 -6.12
N PHE A 97 14.09 -13.20 -5.37
CA PHE A 97 12.93 -13.23 -4.49
C PHE A 97 12.98 -12.12 -3.43
N ILE A 98 14.11 -11.92 -2.76
CA ILE A 98 14.26 -10.85 -1.76
C ILE A 98 14.08 -9.48 -2.40
N ILE A 99 14.65 -9.26 -3.60
CA ILE A 99 14.52 -7.99 -4.32
C ILE A 99 13.06 -7.72 -4.68
N ASP A 100 12.30 -8.73 -5.11
CA ASP A 100 10.87 -8.59 -5.46
C ASP A 100 10.00 -8.27 -4.23
N VAL A 101 10.27 -8.93 -3.10
CA VAL A 101 9.61 -8.64 -1.82
C VAL A 101 9.90 -7.21 -1.37
N VAL A 102 11.16 -6.77 -1.43
CA VAL A 102 11.57 -5.41 -1.04
C VAL A 102 10.91 -4.38 -1.97
N HIS A 103 10.89 -4.63 -3.27
CA HIS A 103 10.23 -3.78 -4.25
C HIS A 103 8.75 -3.59 -3.93
N THR A 104 8.04 -4.70 -3.72
CA THR A 104 6.60 -4.68 -3.42
C THR A 104 6.30 -3.99 -2.09
N PHE A 105 7.15 -4.19 -1.09
CA PHE A 105 7.06 -3.50 0.19
C PHE A 105 7.19 -1.98 0.03
N ILE A 106 8.22 -1.51 -0.71
CA ILE A 106 8.45 -0.08 -0.91
C ILE A 106 7.30 0.56 -1.69
N ILE A 107 6.81 -0.08 -2.75
CA ILE A 107 5.66 0.43 -3.52
C ILE A 107 4.41 0.54 -2.64
N THR A 108 4.11 -0.52 -1.89
CA THR A 108 2.97 -0.53 -0.96
C THR A 108 3.07 0.63 0.02
N TYR A 109 4.25 0.84 0.61
CA TYR A 109 4.50 1.92 1.54
C TYR A 109 4.32 3.31 0.90
N ILE A 110 4.93 3.55 -0.26
CA ILE A 110 4.82 4.82 -1.00
C ILE A 110 3.35 5.14 -1.28
N MET A 111 2.58 4.18 -1.77
CA MET A 111 1.17 4.39 -2.10
C MET A 111 0.34 4.74 -0.86
N LEU A 112 0.54 4.01 0.24
CA LEU A 112 -0.16 4.26 1.50
C LEU A 112 0.18 5.65 2.07
N VAL A 113 1.46 6.04 2.01
CA VAL A 113 1.92 7.36 2.46
C VAL A 113 1.31 8.47 1.61
N VAL A 114 1.29 8.33 0.28
CA VAL A 114 0.71 9.35 -0.62
C VAL A 114 -0.80 9.51 -0.35
N ILE A 115 -1.54 8.40 -0.22
CA ILE A 115 -2.96 8.44 0.12
C ILE A 115 -3.17 9.16 1.47
N PHE A 116 -2.36 8.83 2.47
CA PHE A 116 -2.44 9.45 3.79
C PHE A 116 -2.11 10.95 3.77
N LEU A 117 -1.04 11.35 3.07
CA LEU A 117 -0.62 12.76 2.98
C LEU A 117 -1.66 13.61 2.26
N ILE A 118 -2.19 13.16 1.13
CA ILE A 118 -3.22 13.90 0.39
C ILE A 118 -4.48 14.05 1.25
N ARG A 119 -4.83 13.01 1.98
CA ARG A 119 -5.96 13.06 2.91
C ARG A 119 -5.74 14.06 4.04
N LEU A 120 -4.54 14.09 4.61
CA LEU A 120 -4.15 15.04 5.66
C LEU A 120 -4.23 16.48 5.15
N ILE A 121 -3.71 16.73 3.94
CA ILE A 121 -3.75 18.05 3.27
C ILE A 121 -5.21 18.49 3.03
N ASN A 122 -6.07 17.56 2.65
CA ASN A 122 -7.47 17.86 2.33
C ASN A 122 -8.38 18.01 3.57
N HIS A 123 -7.86 17.95 4.80
CA HIS A 123 -8.64 18.03 6.04
C HIS A 123 -9.89 17.14 6.04
N VAL A 124 -9.80 15.95 5.43
CA VAL A 124 -10.90 14.99 5.48
C VAL A 124 -10.90 14.35 6.87
N GLU A 125 -11.48 15.08 7.82
CA GLU A 125 -11.80 14.59 9.16
C GLU A 125 -12.52 13.26 9.01
N TYR A 126 -12.06 12.26 9.75
CA TYR A 126 -12.89 11.08 9.92
C TYR A 126 -14.20 11.56 10.54
N PRO A 127 -15.37 11.17 10.02
CA PRO A 127 -16.53 11.16 10.90
C PRO A 127 -16.11 10.26 12.06
N ASP A 128 -15.96 10.88 13.23
CA ASP A 128 -15.81 10.19 14.49
C ASP A 128 -16.97 9.21 14.54
N THR A 129 -16.65 7.94 14.27
CA THR A 129 -17.58 6.88 14.58
C THR A 129 -17.65 6.92 16.09
N GLY A 130 -18.75 7.43 16.65
CA GLY A 130 -19.03 7.60 18.08
C GLY A 130 -19.02 6.31 18.92
N VAL A 131 -18.23 5.32 18.50
CA VAL A 131 -17.96 4.06 19.16
C VAL A 131 -17.01 4.27 20.34
N GLU A 132 -16.13 5.30 20.32
CA GLU A 132 -15.29 5.62 21.50
C GLU A 132 -16.11 6.28 22.64
N GLU A 133 -17.14 7.08 22.35
CA GLU A 133 -17.99 7.66 23.40
C GLU A 133 -18.88 6.60 24.07
N GLU A 134 -19.46 5.68 23.32
CA GLU A 134 -20.32 4.62 23.89
C GLU A 134 -19.54 3.62 24.76
N TYR A 135 -18.24 3.44 24.51
CA TYR A 135 -17.39 2.55 25.33
C TYR A 135 -16.90 3.21 26.63
N ILE A 136 -16.79 4.55 26.65
CA ILE A 136 -16.42 5.32 27.84
C ILE A 136 -17.65 5.48 28.74
N ASP A 137 -18.82 5.80 28.18
CA ASP A 137 -20.04 6.05 28.96
C ASP A 137 -20.57 4.79 29.67
N ASN A 138 -20.42 3.61 29.04
CA ASN A 138 -20.79 2.32 29.64
C ASN A 138 -19.85 1.85 30.76
N ARG A 139 -18.66 2.43 30.93
CA ARG A 139 -17.78 2.13 32.09
C ARG A 139 -18.11 2.97 33.32
N PHE A 140 -18.64 4.17 33.14
CA PHE A 140 -18.94 5.09 34.26
C PHE A 140 -20.37 4.94 34.81
N THR A 141 -21.26 4.26 34.08
CA THR A 141 -22.62 3.96 34.54
C THR A 141 -22.77 2.59 35.24
N ARG A 142 -21.69 1.80 35.35
CA ARG A 142 -21.65 0.50 36.05
C ARG A 142 -20.79 0.51 37.33
N GLN A 143 -20.83 1.60 38.09
CA GLN A 143 -20.41 1.63 39.50
C GLN A 143 -21.60 2.03 40.37
#